data_AF-A0A1S8DJL1-F1
#
_entry.id   AF-A0A1S8DJL1-F1
#
_cell.length_a   1.000
_cell.length_b   1.000
_cell.length_c   1.000
_cell.angle_alpha   90.00
_cell.angle_beta   90.00
_cell.angle_gamma   90.00
#
_symmetry.space_group_name_H-M   'P 1'
#
loop_
_entity.id
_entity.type
_entity.pdbx_description
1 polymer ?
#
loop_
_entity_poly.entity_id
_entity_poly.type
_entity_poly.pdbx_seq_one_letter_code
_entity_poly.pdbx_strand_id
1 'polypeptide(L)'
;MKAETYRDLIEWTQQLHGQLASRLEAGAADSQTGERMSALLRYLAEHERRMQQMVLRFEQQADIKVLDSWVYDHFTDNPRMRTLDAGQSFAGLDHDALCALVFDLHNDALDLYRYLQGRAETAGGRELMQDLLAMEKHETLRLAEQAQRAQDL
;
A
#
# COMPACT_ATOMS: atom_id res chain seq x y z
N MET A 1 10.80 -6.69 -9.36
CA MET A 1 11.87 -5.67 -9.23
C MET A 1 12.61 -5.97 -7.92
N LYS A 2 13.94 -5.87 -7.86
CA LYS A 2 14.68 -5.96 -6.59
C LYS A 2 14.89 -4.52 -6.12
N ALA A 3 14.46 -4.18 -4.90
CA ALA A 3 14.72 -2.84 -4.39
C ALA A 3 16.02 -2.84 -3.59
N GLU A 4 16.94 -1.98 -4.00
CA GLU A 4 18.30 -1.94 -3.46
C GLU A 4 18.49 -0.64 -2.66
N THR A 5 17.72 0.39 -2.99
CA THR A 5 17.74 1.73 -2.40
C THR A 5 16.36 2.17 -1.86
N TYR A 6 16.32 3.29 -1.14
CA TYR A 6 15.05 3.91 -0.73
C TYR A 6 14.21 4.37 -1.92
N ARG A 7 14.85 4.82 -3.01
CA ARG A 7 14.15 5.12 -4.27
C ARG A 7 13.41 3.91 -4.79
N ASP A 8 14.11 2.77 -4.90
CA ASP A 8 13.50 1.55 -5.42
C ASP A 8 12.35 1.05 -4.52
N LEU A 9 12.47 1.26 -3.20
CA LEU A 9 11.39 0.96 -2.24
C LEU A 9 10.17 1.85 -2.50
N ILE A 10 10.37 3.16 -2.69
CA ILE A 10 9.28 4.10 -3.00
C ILE A 10 8.63 3.71 -4.34
N GLU A 11 9.43 3.43 -5.37
CA GLU A 11 8.92 2.98 -6.66
C GLU A 11 8.15 1.66 -6.55
N TRP A 12 8.66 0.70 -5.77
CA TRP A 12 7.98 -0.58 -5.54
C TRP A 12 6.64 -0.40 -4.81
N THR A 13 6.62 0.40 -3.75
CA THR A 13 5.37 0.70 -2.99
C THR A 13 4.37 1.49 -3.82
N GLN A 14 4.84 2.43 -4.66
CA GLN A 14 4.03 3.15 -5.63
C GLN A 14 3.40 2.21 -6.66
N GLN A 15 4.16 1.24 -7.17
CA GLN A 15 3.64 0.20 -8.06
C GLN A 15 2.65 -0.72 -7.36
N LEU A 16 2.90 -1.10 -6.10
CA LEU A 16 2.01 -1.93 -5.30
C LEU A 16 0.60 -1.31 -5.21
N HIS A 17 0.49 -0.06 -4.73
CA HIS A 17 -0.79 0.63 -4.64
C HIS A 17 -1.45 0.81 -6.03
N GLY A 18 -0.65 1.12 -7.06
CA GLY A 18 -1.16 1.24 -8.43
C GLY A 18 -1.74 -0.06 -8.99
N GLN A 19 -1.10 -1.20 -8.71
CA GLN A 19 -1.60 -2.51 -9.11
C GLN A 19 -2.83 -2.91 -8.31
N LEU A 20 -2.86 -2.65 -7.00
CA LEU A 20 -4.01 -2.92 -6.15
C LEU A 20 -5.23 -2.13 -6.63
N ALA A 21 -5.06 -0.82 -6.89
CA ALA A 21 -6.09 0.02 -7.49
C ALA A 21 -6.64 -0.57 -8.80
N SER A 22 -5.75 -0.95 -9.72
CA SER A 22 -6.17 -1.54 -11.01
C SER A 22 -6.93 -2.85 -10.87
N ARG A 23 -6.56 -3.72 -9.92
CA ARG A 23 -7.29 -4.98 -9.66
C ARG A 23 -8.68 -4.70 -9.07
N LEU A 24 -8.80 -3.74 -8.17
CA LEU A 24 -10.07 -3.31 -7.58
C LEU A 24 -10.98 -2.68 -8.65
N GLU A 25 -10.44 -1.82 -9.51
CA GLU A 25 -11.15 -1.23 -10.66
C GLU A 25 -11.69 -2.31 -11.60
N ALA A 26 -10.87 -3.32 -11.92
CA ALA A 26 -11.28 -4.44 -12.76
C ALA A 26 -12.43 -5.25 -12.13
N GLY A 27 -12.34 -5.54 -10.83
CA GLY A 27 -13.43 -6.21 -10.11
C GLY A 27 -14.72 -5.40 -10.09
N ALA A 28 -14.63 -4.07 -9.97
CA ALA A 28 -15.79 -3.19 -10.00
C ALA A 28 -16.47 -3.13 -11.39
N ALA A 29 -15.71 -3.34 -12.45
CA ALA A 29 -16.18 -3.31 -13.84
C ALA A 29 -16.72 -4.68 -14.32
N ASP A 30 -16.53 -5.75 -13.55
CA ASP A 30 -17.07 -7.07 -13.86
C ASP A 30 -18.61 -7.04 -13.81
N SER A 31 -19.24 -7.55 -14.87
CA SER A 31 -20.70 -7.59 -15.00
C SER A 31 -21.40 -8.52 -14.01
N GLN A 32 -20.65 -9.44 -13.39
CA GLN A 32 -21.14 -10.33 -12.33
C GLN A 32 -21.11 -9.66 -10.94
N THR A 33 -20.43 -8.53 -10.81
CA THR A 33 -20.33 -7.79 -9.55
C THR A 33 -21.61 -6.98 -9.32
N GLY A 34 -22.32 -7.28 -8.22
CA GLY A 34 -23.50 -6.52 -7.81
C GLY A 34 -23.19 -5.05 -7.51
N GLU A 35 -24.18 -4.17 -7.66
CA GLU A 35 -24.02 -2.71 -7.57
C GLU A 35 -23.34 -2.25 -6.26
N ARG A 36 -23.76 -2.79 -5.12
CA ARG A 36 -23.18 -2.47 -3.81
C ARG A 36 -21.70 -2.85 -3.72
N MET A 37 -21.33 -4.03 -4.22
CA MET A 37 -19.95 -4.49 -4.25
C MET A 37 -19.10 -3.65 -5.23
N SER A 38 -19.68 -3.32 -6.39
CA SER A 38 -19.02 -2.45 -7.38
C SER A 38 -18.72 -1.06 -6.78
N ALA A 39 -19.64 -0.51 -5.99
CA ALA A 39 -19.43 0.76 -5.30
C ALA A 39 -18.28 0.69 -4.28
N LEU A 40 -18.23 -0.38 -3.45
CA LEU A 40 -17.11 -0.59 -2.52
C LEU A 40 -15.78 -0.72 -3.27
N LEU A 41 -15.71 -1.56 -4.30
CA LEU A 41 -14.49 -1.78 -5.08
C LEU A 41 -13.98 -0.49 -5.73
N ARG A 42 -14.86 0.37 -6.26
CA ARG A 42 -14.49 1.69 -6.80
C ARG A 42 -13.95 2.61 -5.71
N TYR A 43 -14.59 2.61 -4.54
CA TYR A 43 -14.15 3.41 -3.41
C TYR A 43 -12.75 3.01 -2.94
N LEU A 44 -12.51 1.70 -2.77
CA LEU A 44 -11.18 1.16 -2.42
C LEU A 44 -10.16 1.49 -3.51
N ALA A 45 -10.50 1.32 -4.79
CA ALA A 45 -9.62 1.69 -5.89
C ALA A 45 -9.21 3.18 -5.87
N GLU A 46 -10.16 4.09 -5.64
CA GLU A 46 -9.87 5.53 -5.56
C GLU A 46 -8.96 5.85 -4.37
N HIS A 47 -9.12 5.14 -3.25
CA HIS A 47 -8.22 5.23 -2.11
C HIS A 47 -6.78 4.82 -2.50
N GLU A 48 -6.62 3.66 -3.14
CA GLU A 48 -5.32 3.17 -3.59
C GLU A 48 -4.66 4.07 -4.63
N ARG A 49 -5.43 4.68 -5.53
CA ARG A 49 -4.91 5.71 -6.45
C ARG A 49 -4.37 6.92 -5.70
N ARG A 50 -5.02 7.35 -4.61
CA ARG A 50 -4.53 8.44 -3.77
C ARG A 50 -3.23 8.03 -3.07
N MET A 51 -3.17 6.83 -2.50
CA MET A 51 -1.97 6.27 -1.88
C MET A 51 -0.78 6.25 -2.86
N GLN A 52 -1.00 5.73 -4.07
CA GLN A 52 -0.01 5.74 -5.15
C GLN A 52 0.57 7.15 -5.40
N GLN A 53 -0.28 8.17 -5.44
CA GLN A 53 0.15 9.56 -5.65
C GLN A 53 0.86 10.15 -4.41
N MET A 54 0.47 9.78 -3.20
CA MET A 54 1.12 10.23 -1.97
C MET A 54 2.53 9.64 -1.84
N VAL A 55 2.69 8.34 -2.11
CA VAL A 55 4.00 7.66 -2.12
C VAL A 55 4.94 8.31 -3.12
N LEU A 56 4.48 8.62 -4.33
CA LEU A 56 5.29 9.29 -5.35
C LEU A 56 5.86 10.66 -4.89
N ARG A 57 5.14 11.38 -4.02
CA ARG A 57 5.60 12.68 -3.53
C ARG A 57 6.80 12.57 -2.60
N PHE A 58 7.00 11.43 -1.92
CA PHE A 58 8.17 11.21 -1.09
C PHE A 58 9.46 11.19 -1.91
N GLU A 59 9.42 10.62 -3.12
CA GLU A 59 10.57 10.67 -4.03
C GLU A 59 10.92 12.10 -4.44
N GLN A 60 9.92 12.96 -4.60
CA GLN A 60 10.10 14.35 -5.01
C GLN A 60 10.59 15.26 -3.88
N GLN A 61 10.38 14.86 -2.63
CA GLN A 61 10.66 15.68 -1.44
C GLN A 61 11.92 15.24 -0.68
N ALA A 62 12.30 13.97 -0.76
CA ALA A 62 13.46 13.45 -0.06
C ALA A 62 14.78 13.95 -0.67
N ASP A 63 15.80 14.11 0.19
CA ASP A 63 17.17 14.39 -0.25
C ASP A 63 17.68 13.23 -1.13
N ILE A 64 18.28 13.55 -2.27
CA ILE A 64 18.83 12.55 -3.20
C ILE A 64 19.82 11.58 -2.51
N LYS A 65 20.59 12.06 -1.52
CA LYS A 65 21.51 11.23 -0.74
C LYS A 65 20.76 10.20 0.11
N VAL A 66 19.56 10.53 0.59
CA VAL A 66 18.69 9.59 1.29
C VAL A 66 18.12 8.58 0.31
N LEU A 67 17.60 9.04 -0.83
CA LEU A 67 17.00 8.16 -1.85
C LEU A 67 17.98 7.10 -2.38
N ASP A 68 19.23 7.49 -2.60
CA ASP A 68 20.26 6.61 -3.15
C ASP A 68 20.98 5.77 -2.06
N SER A 69 20.56 5.89 -0.79
CA SER A 69 21.08 5.05 0.30
C SER A 69 20.49 3.63 0.23
N TRP A 70 21.32 2.63 0.56
CA TRP A 70 20.98 1.22 0.44
C TRP A 70 20.00 0.76 1.53
N VAL A 71 19.08 -0.13 1.15
CA VAL A 71 18.10 -0.81 2.03
C VAL A 71 18.25 -2.36 1.93
N TYR A 72 19.22 -2.80 1.12
CA TYR A 72 19.31 -4.12 0.50
C TYR A 72 19.25 -5.34 1.44
N ASP A 73 19.98 -5.34 2.56
CA ASP A 73 20.11 -6.52 3.45
C ASP A 73 18.80 -6.92 4.14
N HIS A 74 17.74 -6.13 3.94
CA HIS A 74 16.51 -6.21 4.70
C HIS A 74 15.25 -6.23 3.83
N PHE A 75 15.39 -6.02 2.51
CA PHE A 75 14.26 -5.84 1.62
C PHE A 75 13.98 -7.07 0.76
N THR A 76 14.92 -7.46 -0.12
CA THR A 76 14.68 -8.42 -1.21
C THR A 76 14.12 -9.79 -0.79
N ASP A 77 14.48 -10.31 0.39
CA ASP A 77 14.02 -11.62 0.89
C ASP A 77 12.86 -11.54 1.90
N ASN A 78 12.36 -10.34 2.18
CA ASN A 78 11.35 -10.12 3.21
C ASN A 78 10.04 -10.86 2.83
N PRO A 79 9.54 -11.79 3.67
CA PRO A 79 8.30 -12.51 3.40
C PRO A 79 7.10 -11.59 3.14
N ARG A 80 7.04 -10.42 3.80
CA ARG A 80 5.93 -9.47 3.64
C ARG A 80 5.85 -8.89 2.23
N MET A 81 6.99 -8.62 1.62
CA MET A 81 7.01 -8.18 0.22
C MET A 81 6.43 -9.22 -0.72
N ARG A 82 6.78 -10.50 -0.50
CA ARG A 82 6.22 -11.61 -1.31
C ARG A 82 4.71 -11.72 -1.12
N THR A 83 4.21 -11.55 0.09
CA THR A 83 2.76 -11.49 0.36
C THR A 83 2.10 -10.36 -0.40
N LEU A 84 2.68 -9.15 -0.34
CA LEU A 84 2.16 -7.96 -1.01
C LEU A 84 2.17 -8.10 -2.54
N ASP A 85 3.21 -8.70 -3.12
CA ASP A 85 3.37 -8.88 -4.58
C ASP A 85 2.62 -10.11 -5.14
N ALA A 86 2.00 -10.93 -4.29
CA ALA A 86 1.37 -12.20 -4.70
C ALA A 86 0.15 -12.03 -5.65
N GLY A 87 -0.34 -10.80 -5.84
CA GLY A 87 -1.43 -10.51 -6.77
C GLY A 87 -2.76 -11.10 -6.32
N GLN A 88 -3.32 -10.53 -5.24
CA GLN A 88 -4.54 -11.02 -4.61
C GLN A 88 -5.74 -10.96 -5.57
N SER A 89 -6.61 -11.96 -5.49
CA SER A 89 -7.87 -12.02 -6.21
C SER A 89 -9.03 -11.61 -5.32
N PHE A 90 -9.97 -10.85 -5.86
CA PHE A 90 -11.19 -10.41 -5.16
C PHE A 90 -12.43 -11.20 -5.58
N ALA A 91 -12.29 -12.13 -6.51
CA ALA A 91 -13.41 -12.90 -7.05
C ALA A 91 -14.08 -13.74 -5.95
N GLY A 92 -15.40 -13.58 -5.81
CA GLY A 92 -16.20 -14.35 -4.87
C GLY A 92 -16.09 -13.93 -3.41
N LEU A 93 -15.35 -12.86 -3.09
CA LEU A 93 -15.34 -12.28 -1.74
C LEU A 93 -16.65 -11.53 -1.48
N ASP A 94 -17.14 -11.61 -0.24
CA ASP A 94 -18.16 -10.70 0.26
C ASP A 94 -17.53 -9.40 0.76
N HIS A 95 -18.39 -8.48 1.24
CA HIS A 95 -17.99 -7.15 1.69
C HIS A 95 -16.92 -7.22 2.80
N ASP A 96 -17.16 -8.04 3.81
CA ASP A 96 -16.33 -8.09 5.01
C ASP A 96 -15.01 -8.79 4.70
N ALA A 97 -15.03 -9.87 3.90
CA ALA A 97 -13.83 -10.55 3.45
C ALA A 97 -12.95 -9.68 2.55
N LEU A 98 -13.55 -8.87 1.66
CA LEU A 98 -12.82 -7.91 0.84
C LEU A 98 -12.15 -6.83 1.71
N CYS A 99 -12.89 -6.25 2.66
CA CYS A 99 -12.34 -5.25 3.57
C CYS A 99 -11.19 -5.83 4.41
N ALA A 100 -11.39 -7.02 4.99
CA ALA A 100 -10.37 -7.70 5.78
C ALA A 100 -9.08 -7.93 4.96
N LEU A 101 -9.21 -8.44 3.74
CA LEU A 101 -8.07 -8.66 2.85
C LEU A 101 -7.30 -7.37 2.55
N VAL A 102 -8.00 -6.27 2.24
CA VAL A 102 -7.35 -4.98 1.98
C VAL A 102 -6.67 -4.45 3.24
N PHE A 103 -7.30 -4.53 4.42
CA PHE A 103 -6.66 -4.12 5.67
C PHE A 103 -5.44 -4.97 6.03
N ASP A 104 -5.47 -6.27 5.75
CA ASP A 104 -4.31 -7.14 5.96
C ASP A 104 -3.11 -6.71 5.09
N LEU A 105 -3.36 -6.31 3.83
CA LEU A 105 -2.31 -5.75 2.96
C LEU A 105 -1.73 -4.45 3.52
N HIS A 106 -2.57 -3.53 4.02
CA HIS A 106 -2.07 -2.30 4.66
C HIS A 106 -1.29 -2.61 5.95
N ASN A 107 -1.75 -3.56 6.76
CA ASN A 107 -1.03 -3.98 7.97
C ASN A 107 0.34 -4.58 7.63
N ASP A 108 0.44 -5.35 6.54
CA ASP A 108 1.72 -5.85 6.04
C ASP A 108 2.65 -4.71 5.56
N ALA A 109 2.11 -3.66 4.93
CA ALA A 109 2.86 -2.47 4.56
C ALA A 109 3.36 -1.69 5.79
N LEU A 110 2.50 -1.48 6.81
CA LEU A 110 2.86 -0.87 8.09
C LEU A 110 4.01 -1.62 8.78
N ASP A 111 3.91 -2.94 8.83
CA ASP A 111 4.93 -3.78 9.44
C ASP A 111 6.25 -3.74 8.65
N LEU A 112 6.18 -3.70 7.31
CA LEU A 112 7.35 -3.52 6.46
C LEU A 112 8.04 -2.18 6.76
N TYR A 113 7.31 -1.07 6.79
CA TYR A 113 7.90 0.24 7.08
C TYR A 113 8.50 0.31 8.48
N ARG A 114 7.83 -0.24 9.51
CA ARG A 114 8.40 -0.33 10.88
C ARG A 114 9.68 -1.14 10.91
N TYR A 115 9.69 -2.27 10.20
CA TYR A 115 10.84 -3.15 10.12
C TYR A 115 12.05 -2.44 9.49
N LEU A 116 11.83 -1.70 8.40
CA LEU A 116 12.86 -0.93 7.71
C LEU A 116 13.33 0.29 8.51
N GLN A 117 12.41 1.00 9.17
CA GLN A 117 12.76 2.11 10.06
C GLN A 117 13.73 1.66 11.18
N GLY A 118 13.50 0.49 11.77
CA GLY A 118 14.36 -0.06 12.83
C GLY A 118 15.76 -0.48 12.35
N ARG A 119 15.99 -0.52 11.04
CA ARG A 119 17.23 -0.98 10.39
C ARG A 119 17.93 0.10 9.58
N ALA A 120 17.27 1.23 9.37
CA ALA A 120 17.84 2.35 8.66
C ALA A 120 19.07 2.89 9.39
N GLU A 121 20.23 2.82 8.73
CA GLU A 121 21.52 3.22 9.29
C GLU A 121 21.63 4.74 9.43
N THR A 122 21.09 5.48 8.45
CA THR A 122 21.15 6.94 8.39
C THR A 122 19.94 7.59 9.07
N ALA A 123 20.13 8.81 9.59
CA ALA A 123 19.03 9.58 10.16
C ALA A 123 17.94 9.91 9.12
N GLY A 124 18.35 10.30 7.91
CA GLY A 124 17.41 10.59 6.82
C GLY A 124 16.62 9.36 6.36
N GLY A 125 17.22 8.17 6.32
CA GLY A 125 16.49 6.94 6.03
C GLY A 125 15.46 6.61 7.11
N ARG A 126 15.81 6.81 8.40
CA ARG A 126 14.87 6.63 9.51
C ARG A 126 13.68 7.60 9.44
N GLU A 127 13.95 8.86 9.10
CA GLU A 127 12.92 9.89 8.92
C GLU A 127 11.99 9.55 7.74
N LEU A 128 12.55 9.19 6.58
CA LEU A 128 11.77 8.78 5.42
C LEU A 128 10.84 7.58 5.73
N MET A 129 11.35 6.56 6.43
CA MET A 129 10.51 5.42 6.85
C MET A 129 9.47 5.80 7.88
N GLN A 130 9.78 6.72 8.78
CA GLN A 130 8.82 7.25 9.75
C GLN A 130 7.67 7.96 9.05
N ASP A 131 7.97 8.76 8.02
CA ASP A 131 6.95 9.53 7.31
C ASP A 131 6.06 8.63 6.43
N LEU A 132 6.65 7.64 5.74
CA LEU A 132 5.87 6.62 5.01
C LEU A 132 4.97 5.83 5.97
N LEU A 133 5.51 5.40 7.11
CA LEU A 133 4.74 4.71 8.14
C LEU A 133 3.58 5.56 8.68
N ALA A 134 3.81 6.85 8.90
CA ALA A 134 2.78 7.77 9.39
C ALA A 134 1.69 7.99 8.34
N MET A 135 2.07 8.12 7.08
CA MET A 135 1.15 8.25 5.94
C MET A 135 0.28 7.00 5.79
N GLU A 136 0.88 5.82 5.73
CA GLU A 136 0.18 4.54 5.64
C GLU A 136 -0.82 4.39 6.79
N LYS A 137 -0.38 4.64 8.03
CA LYS A 137 -1.23 4.49 9.22
C LYS A 137 -2.43 5.45 9.18
N HIS A 138 -2.21 6.69 8.75
CA HIS A 138 -3.27 7.68 8.67
C HIS A 138 -4.34 7.26 7.66
N GLU A 139 -3.91 6.80 6.50
CA GLU A 139 -4.80 6.43 5.41
C GLU A 139 -5.52 5.10 5.67
N THR A 140 -4.87 4.11 6.30
CA THR A 140 -5.56 2.88 6.77
C THR A 140 -6.68 3.20 7.76
N LEU A 141 -6.44 4.10 8.72
CA LEU A 141 -7.47 4.51 9.69
C LEU A 141 -8.64 5.23 9.01
N ARG A 142 -8.34 6.12 8.06
CA ARG A 142 -9.34 6.84 7.29
C ARG A 142 -10.16 5.90 6.40
N LEU A 143 -9.52 4.92 5.78
CA LEU A 143 -10.16 3.88 4.98
C LEU A 143 -11.15 3.06 5.83
N ALA A 144 -10.71 2.63 7.02
CA ALA A 144 -11.56 1.87 7.95
C ALA A 144 -12.82 2.63 8.35
N GLU A 145 -12.68 3.92 8.72
CA GLU A 145 -13.82 4.75 9.09
C GLU A 145 -14.83 4.92 7.94
N GLN A 146 -14.33 5.11 6.72
CA GLN A 146 -15.17 5.34 5.54
C GLN A 146 -15.80 4.06 5.00
N ALA A 147 -15.08 2.93 5.00
CA ALA A 147 -15.62 1.63 4.63
C ALA A 147 -16.77 1.22 5.55
N GLN A 148 -16.63 1.44 6.86
CA GLN A 148 -17.68 1.14 7.82
C GLN A 148 -18.93 1.99 7.61
N ARG A 149 -18.77 3.30 7.34
CA ARG A 149 -19.91 4.18 7.00
C ARG A 149 -20.62 3.76 5.71
N ALA A 150 -19.90 3.21 4.73
CA ALA A 150 -20.50 2.73 3.49
C ALA A 150 -21.31 1.43 3.66
N GLN A 151 -21.00 0.63 4.69
CA GLN A 151 -21.76 -0.58 5.05
C GLN A 151 -23.06 -0.27 5.78
N ASP A 152 -23.11 0.84 6.51
CA ASP A 152 -24.30 1.31 7.24
C ASP A 152 -25.34 2.03 6.37
N LEU A 153 -24.97 2.34 5.11
CA LEU A 153 -25.84 2.90 4.05
C LEU A 153 -26.40 1.80 3.15
#